data_AF-A0A521A919-F1
#
_entry.id   AF-A0A521A919-F1
#
_cell.length_a   1.000
_cell.length_b   1.000
_cell.length_c   1.000
_cell.angle_alpha   90.00
_cell.angle_beta   90.00
_cell.angle_gamma   90.00
#
_symmetry.space_group_name_H-M   'P 1'
#
loop_
_entity.id
_entity.type
_entity.pdbx_description
1 polymer ?
#
loop_
_entity_poly.entity_id
_entity_poly.type
_entity_poly.pdbx_seq_one_letter_code
_entity_poly.pdbx_strand_id
1 'polypeptide(L)'
;MTQKEIDSHLKDILPRIEQTAKSMCLKYQRSYDWQELISIAYIYVVKVQKRIEDKDMLRRWMTAKICQEIALTNSQTNLNIQMNAREIIPDLNPDHNEENFDPYEDAIKAIEEYRQEPDRIKRIIFETYFDKQINTCRAMAKYFNVSTLTASKLIREMKSDLQEIELKQ
;
A
#
# COMPACT_ATOMS: atom_id res chain seq x y z
N MET A 1 2.31 -18.70 19.33
CA MET A 1 3.71 -19.17 19.33
C MET A 1 4.64 -18.03 19.72
N THR A 2 5.80 -18.35 20.29
CA THR A 2 6.91 -17.41 20.52
C THR A 2 7.79 -17.29 19.26
N GLN A 3 8.60 -16.23 19.17
CA GLN A 3 9.52 -16.03 18.05
C GLN A 3 10.49 -17.21 17.90
N LYS A 4 11.02 -17.76 19.00
CA LYS A 4 11.91 -18.93 18.97
C LYS A 4 11.23 -20.18 18.41
N GLU A 5 9.94 -20.37 18.69
CA GLU A 5 9.15 -21.47 18.12
C GLU A 5 8.89 -21.26 16.63
N ILE A 6 8.65 -20.01 16.20
CA ILE A 6 8.54 -19.65 14.79
C ILE A 6 9.86 -19.97 14.07
N ASP A 7 11.00 -19.54 14.59
CA ASP A 7 12.33 -19.79 13.99
C ASP A 7 12.61 -21.28 13.84
N SER A 8 12.21 -22.07 14.84
CA SER A 8 12.33 -23.53 14.83
C SER A 8 11.45 -24.16 13.73
N HIS A 9 10.17 -23.81 13.70
CA HIS A 9 9.23 -24.33 12.70
C HIS A 9 9.49 -23.82 11.28
N LEU A 10 10.10 -22.64 11.15
CA LEU A 10 10.43 -22.03 9.86
C LEU A 10 11.37 -22.92 9.06
N LYS A 11 12.39 -23.50 9.70
CA LYS A 11 13.35 -24.41 9.05
C LYS A 11 12.66 -25.55 8.30
N ASP A 12 11.60 -26.09 8.88
CA ASP A 12 10.87 -27.21 8.30
C ASP A 12 9.91 -26.80 7.17
N ILE A 13 9.33 -25.60 7.25
CA ILE A 13 8.35 -25.14 6.25
C ILE A 13 8.99 -24.34 5.11
N LEU A 14 10.21 -23.83 5.31
CA LEU A 14 10.92 -22.95 4.38
C LEU A 14 11.00 -23.53 2.96
N PRO A 15 11.34 -24.82 2.73
CA PRO A 15 11.40 -25.36 1.37
C PRO A 15 10.06 -25.24 0.61
N ARG A 16 8.93 -25.43 1.31
CA ARG A 16 7.59 -25.30 0.71
C ARG A 16 7.23 -23.84 0.47
N ILE A 17 7.61 -22.95 1.38
CA ILE A 17 7.39 -21.50 1.22
C ILE A 17 8.22 -20.95 0.05
N GLU A 18 9.48 -21.37 -0.09
CA GLU A 18 10.33 -21.02 -1.23
C GLU A 18 9.73 -21.49 -2.55
N GLN A 19 9.30 -22.75 -2.62
CA GLN A 19 8.66 -23.29 -3.81
C GLN A 19 7.42 -22.48 -4.18
N THR A 20 6.62 -22.09 -3.18
CA THR A 20 5.42 -21.27 -3.37
C THR A 20 5.79 -19.87 -3.88
N ALA A 21 6.74 -19.19 -3.25
CA ALA A 21 7.20 -17.86 -3.66
C ALA A 21 7.73 -17.88 -5.11
N LYS A 22 8.63 -18.82 -5.44
CA LYS A 22 9.18 -18.99 -6.79
C LYS A 22 8.09 -19.28 -7.82
N SER A 23 7.16 -20.19 -7.52
CA SER A 23 6.05 -20.54 -8.42
C SER A 23 5.12 -19.37 -8.66
N MET A 24 4.84 -18.57 -7.63
CA MET A 24 4.00 -17.37 -7.76
C MET A 24 4.72 -16.27 -8.53
N CYS A 25 5.99 -15.99 -8.26
CA CYS A 25 6.77 -15.03 -9.05
C CYS A 25 6.79 -15.42 -10.54
N LEU A 26 6.97 -16.70 -10.86
CA LEU A 26 6.94 -17.20 -12.24
C LEU A 26 5.54 -17.04 -12.86
N LYS A 27 4.48 -17.47 -12.15
CA LYS A 27 3.09 -17.40 -12.61
C LYS A 27 2.66 -15.96 -12.92
N TYR A 28 3.08 -15.01 -12.09
CA TYR A 28 2.75 -13.59 -12.24
C TYR A 28 3.81 -12.80 -13.02
N GLN A 29 4.80 -13.48 -13.65
CA GLN A 29 5.88 -12.89 -14.46
C GLN A 29 6.61 -11.74 -13.76
N ARG A 30 7.00 -11.94 -12.49
CA ARG A 30 7.60 -10.91 -11.64
C ARG A 30 9.13 -10.98 -11.60
N SER A 31 9.76 -9.82 -11.51
CA SER A 31 11.19 -9.64 -11.28
C SER A 31 11.58 -9.57 -9.79
N TYR A 32 10.66 -9.87 -8.86
CA TYR A 32 10.95 -9.85 -7.43
C TYR A 32 11.97 -10.91 -7.04
N ASP A 33 12.84 -10.54 -6.11
CA ASP A 33 13.59 -11.54 -5.37
C ASP A 33 12.63 -12.29 -4.44
N TRP A 34 12.47 -13.59 -4.69
CA TRP A 34 11.63 -14.46 -3.87
C TRP A 34 12.13 -14.53 -2.41
N GLN A 35 13.40 -14.23 -2.16
CA GLN A 35 13.96 -14.13 -0.80
C GLN A 35 13.41 -12.92 -0.04
N GLU A 36 13.19 -11.80 -0.73
CA GLU A 36 12.62 -10.58 -0.16
C GLU A 36 11.17 -10.82 0.29
N LEU A 37 10.37 -11.48 -0.56
CA LEU A 37 8.99 -11.85 -0.24
C LEU A 37 8.89 -12.75 1.01
N ILE A 38 9.82 -13.69 1.16
CA ILE A 38 9.90 -14.55 2.34
C ILE A 38 10.26 -13.74 3.58
N SER A 39 11.18 -12.79 3.43
CA SER A 39 11.63 -11.92 4.53
C SER A 39 10.48 -11.02 5.02
N ILE A 40 9.71 -10.42 4.11
CA ILE A 40 8.50 -9.65 4.42
C ILE A 40 7.46 -10.53 5.14
N ALA A 41 7.21 -11.73 4.61
CA ALA A 41 6.26 -12.66 5.21
C ALA A 41 6.70 -13.11 6.61
N TYR A 42 8.00 -13.29 6.84
CA TYR A 42 8.57 -13.62 8.14
C TYR A 42 8.35 -12.48 9.15
N ILE A 43 8.69 -11.23 8.80
CA ILE A 43 8.47 -10.06 9.66
C ILE A 43 6.99 -9.97 10.06
N TYR A 44 6.08 -10.21 9.11
CA TYR A 44 4.65 -10.20 9.37
C TYR A 44 4.22 -11.26 10.40
N VAL A 45 4.65 -12.52 10.25
CA VAL A 45 4.25 -13.57 11.19
C VAL A 45 4.86 -13.40 12.58
N VAL A 46 6.04 -12.79 12.70
CA VAL A 46 6.59 -12.38 14.00
C VAL A 46 5.71 -11.32 14.66
N LYS A 47 5.23 -10.31 13.91
CA LYS A 47 4.30 -9.28 14.43
C LYS A 47 2.99 -9.88 14.94
N VAL A 48 2.45 -10.90 14.27
CA VAL A 48 1.17 -11.54 14.64
C VAL A 48 1.32 -12.85 15.44
N GLN A 49 2.52 -13.18 15.92
CA GLN A 49 2.89 -14.48 16.51
C GLN A 49 1.96 -15.02 17.60
N LYS A 50 1.30 -14.12 18.35
CA LYS A 50 0.32 -14.46 19.40
C LYS A 50 -0.93 -15.15 18.84
N ARG A 51 -1.24 -14.97 17.55
CA ARG A 51 -2.40 -15.55 16.85
C ARG A 51 -2.07 -16.86 16.12
N ILE A 52 -0.82 -17.29 16.14
CA ILE A 52 -0.36 -18.48 15.43
C ILE A 52 -0.25 -19.61 16.45
N GLU A 53 -1.11 -20.61 16.31
CA GLU A 53 -1.23 -21.72 17.25
C GLU A 53 -0.31 -22.89 16.87
N ASP A 54 -0.15 -23.13 15.57
CA ASP A 54 0.60 -24.27 15.05
C ASP A 54 1.40 -23.95 13.78
N LYS A 55 2.25 -24.92 13.41
CA LYS A 55 3.13 -24.87 12.23
C LYS A 55 2.37 -24.79 10.89
N ASP A 56 1.18 -25.38 10.80
CA ASP A 56 0.37 -25.34 9.60
C ASP A 56 -0.28 -23.96 9.41
N MET A 57 -0.71 -23.34 10.50
CA MET A 57 -1.19 -21.97 10.55
C MET A 57 -0.06 -21.00 10.17
N LEU A 58 1.14 -21.17 10.74
CA LEU A 58 2.33 -20.40 10.35
C LEU A 58 2.57 -20.44 8.84
N ARG A 59 2.55 -21.64 8.24
CA ARG A 59 2.69 -21.82 6.79
C ARG A 59 1.60 -21.10 6.00
N ARG A 60 0.34 -21.22 6.41
CA ARG A 60 -0.79 -20.55 5.74
C ARG A 60 -0.66 -19.03 5.80
N TRP A 61 -0.27 -18.48 6.95
CA TRP A 61 -0.09 -17.05 7.13
C TRP A 61 1.07 -16.50 6.29
N MET A 62 2.22 -17.18 6.26
CA MET A 62 3.33 -16.78 5.38
C MET A 62 2.94 -16.86 3.91
N THR A 63 2.27 -17.94 3.49
CA THR A 63 1.80 -18.11 2.11
C THR A 63 0.80 -17.02 1.73
N ALA A 64 -0.16 -16.73 2.61
CA ALA A 64 -1.15 -15.69 2.40
C ALA A 64 -0.50 -14.32 2.26
N LYS A 65 0.51 -14.01 3.08
CA LYS A 65 1.26 -12.75 3.00
C LYS A 65 2.05 -12.64 1.70
N ILE A 66 2.74 -13.69 1.27
CA ILE A 66 3.45 -13.71 -0.03
C ILE A 66 2.47 -13.50 -1.19
N CYS A 67 1.34 -14.21 -1.18
CA CYS A 67 0.30 -14.04 -2.20
C CYS A 67 -0.27 -12.62 -2.17
N GLN A 68 -0.48 -12.06 -0.97
CA GLN A 68 -0.92 -10.68 -0.79
C GLN A 68 0.11 -9.72 -1.38
N GLU A 69 1.39 -9.79 -1.04
CA GLU A 69 2.41 -8.88 -1.60
C GLU A 69 2.45 -8.94 -3.12
N ILE A 70 2.49 -10.13 -3.72
CA ILE A 70 2.50 -10.31 -5.18
C ILE A 70 1.22 -9.74 -5.81
N ALA A 71 0.07 -9.94 -5.16
CA ALA A 71 -1.23 -9.45 -5.61
C ALA A 71 -1.38 -7.94 -5.40
N LEU A 72 -0.81 -7.37 -4.33
CA LEU A 72 -0.84 -5.94 -4.04
C LEU A 72 0.12 -5.18 -4.96
N THR A 73 1.27 -5.74 -5.36
CA THR A 73 2.17 -5.06 -6.30
C THR A 73 1.53 -4.82 -7.68
N ASN A 74 0.53 -5.60 -8.13
CA ASN A 74 -0.28 -5.27 -9.34
C ASN A 74 -1.79 -5.20 -9.09
N SER A 75 -2.24 -5.14 -7.85
CA SER A 75 -3.64 -4.80 -7.63
C SER A 75 -3.77 -3.41 -8.21
N GLN A 76 -4.65 -3.22 -9.19
CA GLN A 76 -4.86 -1.91 -9.78
C GLN A 76 -5.09 -0.89 -8.66
N THR A 77 -5.86 -1.27 -7.63
CA THR A 77 -6.09 -0.49 -6.42
C THR A 77 -4.82 -0.19 -5.62
N ASN A 78 -3.86 -1.10 -5.50
CA ASN A 78 -2.61 -0.86 -4.75
C ASN A 78 -1.51 -0.18 -5.56
N LEU A 79 -1.38 -0.46 -6.86
CA LEU A 79 -0.58 0.36 -7.76
C LEU A 79 -1.09 1.79 -7.76
N ASN A 80 -2.42 1.96 -7.80
CA ASN A 80 -3.06 3.25 -7.64
C ASN A 80 -2.68 3.84 -6.28
N ILE A 81 -2.90 3.17 -5.15
CA ILE A 81 -2.53 3.68 -3.80
C ILE A 81 -1.03 4.03 -3.71
N GLN A 82 -0.11 3.22 -4.25
CA GLN A 82 1.33 3.48 -4.20
C GLN A 82 1.79 4.62 -5.12
N MET A 83 1.24 4.72 -6.33
CA MET A 83 1.50 5.84 -7.24
C MET A 83 0.90 7.13 -6.69
N ASN A 84 -0.30 7.04 -6.13
CA ASN A 84 -1.04 8.12 -5.52
C ASN A 84 -0.35 8.63 -4.24
N ALA A 85 0.14 7.74 -3.37
CA ALA A 85 0.97 8.10 -2.22
C ALA A 85 2.25 8.80 -2.70
N ARG A 86 2.95 8.25 -3.71
CA ARG A 86 4.14 8.89 -4.30
C ARG A 86 3.86 10.26 -4.95
N GLU A 87 2.63 10.53 -5.40
CA GLU A 87 2.20 11.85 -5.88
C GLU A 87 1.84 12.85 -4.78
N ILE A 88 1.61 12.39 -3.55
CA ILE A 88 1.45 13.20 -2.33
C ILE A 88 2.82 13.47 -1.68
N ILE A 89 3.75 12.51 -1.78
CA ILE A 89 5.12 12.56 -1.26
C ILE A 89 6.05 13.67 -1.85
N PRO A 90 5.84 14.31 -3.02
CA PRO A 90 6.86 15.20 -3.56
C PRO A 90 6.76 16.60 -2.94
N ASP A 91 7.07 16.73 -1.65
CA ASP A 91 7.72 17.90 -1.00
C ASP A 91 7.88 17.75 0.54
N LEU A 92 8.00 16.54 1.09
CA LEU A 92 8.24 16.39 2.52
C LEU A 92 9.70 16.72 2.87
N ASN A 93 9.85 17.85 3.56
CA ASN A 93 11.08 18.36 4.15
C ASN A 93 11.85 17.26 4.91
N PRO A 94 13.20 17.25 4.83
CA PRO A 94 14.05 16.21 5.42
C PRO A 94 14.21 16.31 6.95
N ASP A 95 13.36 17.04 7.67
CA ASP A 95 13.60 17.43 9.07
C ASP A 95 12.70 16.72 10.11
N HIS A 96 12.12 15.58 9.77
CA HIS A 96 11.41 14.73 10.73
C HIS A 96 12.34 13.64 11.27
N ASN A 97 13.10 13.99 12.31
CA ASN A 97 13.88 13.05 13.13
C ASN A 97 12.98 12.31 14.15
N GLU A 98 12.02 11.51 13.69
CA GLU A 98 11.24 10.63 14.57
C GLU A 98 11.45 9.16 14.20
N GLU A 99 11.83 8.34 15.19
CA GLU A 99 12.14 6.90 15.06
C GLU A 99 10.97 6.01 14.58
N ASN A 100 9.79 6.58 14.26
CA ASN A 100 8.62 5.88 13.76
C ASN A 100 7.99 6.50 12.49
N PHE A 101 8.70 7.40 11.79
CA PHE A 101 8.19 8.00 10.55
C PHE A 101 8.19 6.99 9.40
N ASP A 102 7.02 6.44 9.06
CA ASP A 102 6.80 5.74 7.81
C ASP A 102 5.94 6.63 6.89
N PRO A 103 6.55 7.41 5.98
CA PRO A 103 5.83 8.34 5.10
C PRO A 103 4.81 7.64 4.21
N TYR A 104 4.90 6.32 4.06
CA TYR A 104 3.92 5.53 3.34
C TYR A 104 2.68 5.22 4.18
N GLU A 105 2.85 4.96 5.47
CA GLU A 105 1.75 4.65 6.37
C GLU A 105 0.86 5.88 6.61
N ASP A 106 1.49 7.04 6.81
CA ASP A 106 0.76 8.29 7.09
C ASP A 106 0.05 8.83 5.84
N ALA A 107 0.67 8.70 4.66
CA ALA A 107 -0.01 8.98 3.39
C ALA A 107 -1.22 8.07 3.16
N ILE A 108 -1.15 6.79 3.54
CA ILE A 108 -2.29 5.86 3.45
C ILE A 108 -3.40 6.29 4.42
N LYS A 109 -3.06 6.67 5.66
CA LYS A 109 -4.04 7.19 6.62
C LYS A 109 -4.74 8.44 6.10
N ALA A 110 -3.99 9.39 5.54
CA ALA A 110 -4.55 10.62 4.96
C ALA A 110 -5.51 10.34 3.79
N ILE A 111 -5.16 9.39 2.91
CA ILE A 111 -6.02 8.94 1.81
C ILE A 111 -7.32 8.31 2.34
N GLU A 112 -7.25 7.46 3.36
CA GLU A 112 -8.43 6.82 3.95
C GLU A 112 -9.33 7.81 4.72
N GLU A 113 -8.73 8.80 5.39
CA GLU A 113 -9.48 9.88 6.04
C GLU A 113 -10.20 10.76 5.01
N TYR A 114 -9.52 11.16 3.92
CA TYR A 114 -10.14 11.95 2.85
C TYR A 114 -11.26 11.19 2.14
N ARG A 115 -11.22 9.85 2.09
CA ARG A 115 -12.31 9.04 1.55
C ARG A 115 -13.62 9.22 2.34
N GLN A 116 -13.54 9.63 3.61
CA GLN A 116 -14.68 9.94 4.48
C GLN A 116 -15.12 11.42 4.41
N GLU A 117 -14.55 12.23 3.52
CA GLU A 117 -14.89 13.66 3.36
C GLU A 117 -16.41 13.85 3.18
N PRO A 118 -17.07 14.66 4.04
CA PRO A 118 -18.51 14.93 3.95
C PRO A 118 -18.89 15.70 2.69
N ASP A 119 -18.01 16.55 2.15
CA ASP A 119 -18.26 17.22 0.88
C ASP A 119 -18.24 16.21 -0.28
N ARG A 120 -19.43 15.97 -0.82
CA ARG A 120 -19.65 15.04 -1.92
C ARG A 120 -18.90 15.43 -3.19
N ILE A 121 -18.73 16.73 -3.47
CA ILE A 121 -18.02 17.20 -4.67
C ILE A 121 -16.54 16.85 -4.53
N LYS A 122 -15.93 17.18 -3.39
CA LYS A 122 -14.53 16.84 -3.08
C LYS A 122 -14.29 15.34 -3.16
N ARG A 123 -15.19 14.54 -2.59
CA ARG A 123 -15.11 13.07 -2.66
C ARG A 123 -15.19 12.54 -4.11
N ILE A 124 -16.09 13.09 -4.94
CA ILE A 124 -16.19 12.68 -6.36
C ILE A 124 -14.90 13.01 -7.12
N ILE A 125 -14.30 14.17 -6.85
CA ILE A 125 -13.02 14.58 -7.45
C ILE A 125 -11.92 13.61 -7.04
N PHE A 126 -11.85 13.28 -5.75
CA PHE A 126 -10.89 12.32 -5.21
C PHE A 126 -11.08 10.91 -5.79
N GLU A 127 -12.29 10.35 -5.79
CA GLU A 127 -12.56 9.04 -6.41
C GLU A 127 -12.19 9.03 -7.89
N THR A 128 -12.45 10.12 -8.60
CA THR A 128 -12.11 10.24 -10.03
C THR A 128 -10.60 10.29 -10.24
N TYR A 129 -9.87 10.99 -9.37
CA TYR A 129 -8.42 11.11 -9.42
C TYR A 129 -7.73 9.80 -9.02
N PHE A 130 -8.05 9.28 -7.82
CA PHE A 130 -7.38 8.16 -7.18
C PHE A 130 -7.93 6.79 -7.63
N ASP A 131 -9.25 6.61 -7.71
CA ASP A 131 -9.85 5.31 -8.02
C ASP A 131 -9.97 5.09 -9.54
N LYS A 132 -10.41 6.12 -10.28
CA LYS A 132 -10.60 6.03 -11.74
C LYS A 132 -9.35 6.36 -12.56
N GLN A 133 -8.27 6.81 -11.92
CA GLN A 133 -6.99 7.14 -12.57
C GLN A 133 -7.12 8.24 -13.65
N ILE A 134 -8.13 9.09 -13.52
CA ILE A 134 -8.27 10.30 -14.33
C ILE A 134 -7.53 11.40 -13.57
N ASN A 135 -6.20 11.32 -13.54
CA ASN A 135 -5.36 12.12 -12.65
C ASN A 135 -4.67 13.31 -13.35
N THR A 136 -4.70 13.38 -14.68
CA THR A 136 -4.16 14.54 -15.41
C THR A 136 -5.19 15.66 -15.52
N CYS A 137 -4.74 16.93 -15.47
CA CYS A 137 -5.64 18.09 -15.63
C CYS A 137 -6.47 18.02 -16.92
N ARG A 138 -5.89 17.53 -18.02
CA ARG A 138 -6.59 17.37 -19.30
C ARG A 138 -7.66 16.28 -19.25
N ALA A 139 -7.37 15.14 -18.62
CA ALA A 139 -8.34 14.06 -18.48
C ALA A 139 -9.49 14.45 -17.52
N MET A 140 -9.17 15.12 -16.41
CA MET A 140 -10.16 15.67 -15.47
C MET A 140 -11.06 16.71 -16.12
N ALA A 141 -10.47 17.65 -16.86
CA ALA A 141 -11.22 18.66 -17.61
C ALA A 141 -12.22 18.03 -18.58
N LYS A 142 -11.78 17.01 -19.32
CA LYS A 142 -12.64 16.27 -20.24
C LYS A 142 -13.73 15.49 -19.51
N TYR A 143 -13.39 14.83 -18.41
CA TYR A 143 -14.33 13.98 -17.66
C TYR A 143 -15.44 14.80 -16.98
N PHE A 144 -15.09 15.91 -16.33
CA PHE A 144 -16.06 16.78 -15.67
C PHE A 144 -16.67 17.85 -16.58
N ASN A 145 -16.23 17.90 -17.85
CA ASN A 145 -16.62 18.92 -18.82
C ASN A 145 -16.38 20.35 -18.28
N VAL A 146 -15.19 20.58 -17.72
CA VAL A 146 -14.75 21.87 -17.17
C VAL A 146 -13.48 22.35 -17.88
N SER A 147 -13.10 23.61 -17.65
CA SER A 147 -11.83 24.12 -18.18
C SER A 147 -10.62 23.41 -17.55
N THR A 148 -9.52 23.29 -18.30
CA THR A 148 -8.25 22.75 -17.77
C THR A 148 -7.74 23.53 -16.55
N LEU A 149 -8.01 24.84 -16.50
CA LEU A 149 -7.68 25.68 -15.35
C LEU A 149 -8.49 25.27 -14.12
N THR A 150 -9.80 25.07 -14.28
CA THR A 150 -10.68 24.60 -13.21
C THR A 150 -10.24 23.23 -12.71
N ALA A 151 -10.00 22.28 -13.61
CA ALA A 151 -9.49 20.95 -13.25
C ALA A 151 -8.16 21.02 -12.48
N SER A 152 -7.24 21.89 -12.91
CA SER A 152 -5.98 22.10 -12.20
C SER A 152 -6.19 22.66 -10.79
N LYS A 153 -7.18 23.53 -10.57
CA LYS A 153 -7.49 24.05 -9.24
C LYS A 153 -8.06 22.97 -8.32
N LEU A 154 -9.01 22.17 -8.84
CA LEU A 154 -9.62 21.07 -8.09
C LEU A 154 -8.58 20.04 -7.63
N ILE A 155 -7.63 19.68 -8.51
CA ILE A 155 -6.53 18.77 -8.15
C ILE A 155 -5.65 19.38 -7.06
N ARG A 156 -5.30 20.67 -7.16
CA ARG A 156 -4.47 21.35 -6.15
C ARG A 156 -5.16 21.45 -4.81
N GLU A 157 -6.44 21.80 -4.79
CA GLU A 157 -7.24 21.88 -3.57
C GLU A 157 -7.30 20.53 -2.86
N MET A 158 -7.63 19.47 -3.59
CA MET A 158 -7.62 18.10 -3.07
C MET A 158 -6.25 17.69 -2.51
N LYS A 159 -5.15 18.03 -3.21
CA LYS A 159 -3.79 17.75 -2.70
C LYS A 159 -3.44 18.56 -1.45
N SER A 160 -3.86 19.82 -1.39
CA SER A 160 -3.68 20.67 -0.21
C SER A 160 -4.43 20.12 1.00
N ASP A 161 -5.68 19.69 0.81
CA ASP A 161 -6.46 19.10 1.87
C ASP A 161 -5.80 17.81 2.42
N LEU A 162 -5.25 16.96 1.54
CA LEU A 162 -4.52 15.75 1.93
C LEU A 162 -3.27 16.06 2.77
N GLN A 163 -2.52 17.11 2.41
CA GLN A 163 -1.36 17.56 3.19
C GLN A 163 -1.77 18.12 4.55
N GLU A 164 -2.89 18.84 4.64
CA GLU A 164 -3.41 19.32 5.93
C GLU A 164 -3.83 18.19 6.86
N ILE A 165 -4.34 17.09 6.32
CA ILE A 165 -4.67 15.89 7.11
C ILE A 165 -3.38 15.24 7.64
N GLU A 166 -2.37 15.11 6.79
CA GLU A 166 -1.08 14.53 7.18
C GLU A 166 -0.39 15.34 8.29
N LEU A 167 -0.42 16.68 8.21
CA LEU A 167 0.17 17.57 9.23
C LEU A 167 -0.56 17.54 10.60
N LYS A 168 -1.77 16.98 10.68
CA LYS A 168 -2.53 16.87 11.93
C LYS A 168 -2.27 15.56 12.68
N GLN A 169 -1.57 14.61 12.06
CA GLN A 169 -1.22 13.31 12.63
C GLN A 169 0.01 13.41 13.53
#